data_AF-A0A1V5D1I3-F1
#
_entry.id   AF-A0A1V5D1I3-F1
#
_cell.length_a   1.000
_cell.length_b   1.000
_cell.length_c   1.000
_cell.angle_alpha   90.00
_cell.angle_beta   90.00
_cell.angle_gamma   90.00
#
_symmetry.space_group_name_H-M   'P 1'
#
loop_
_entity.id
_entity.type
_entity.pdbx_description
1 polymer ?
#
loop_
_entity_poly.entity_id
_entity_poly.type
_entity_poly.pdbx_seq_one_letter_code
_entity_poly.pdbx_strand_id
1 'polypeptide(L)'
;MIQYFVRRVIQKHKTMILDEAVRINGFMKLLMKPRNTGTGWTKMEKEQIRKHLKRLSLYVPVLIIFLAPFGSLLIPVLAEILDRRKNKRATA
;
A
#
# COMPACT_ATOMS: atom_id res chain seq x y z
N MET A 1 2.10 24.21 -6.95
CA MET A 1 2.71 24.24 -5.60
C MET A 1 2.78 22.87 -4.93
N ILE A 2 1.67 22.14 -4.76
CA ILE A 2 1.62 20.84 -4.05
C ILE A 2 2.60 19.80 -4.62
N GLN A 3 2.67 19.66 -5.96
CA GLN A 3 3.57 18.70 -6.61
C GLN A 3 5.06 18.97 -6.32
N TYR A 4 5.44 20.24 -6.15
CA TYR A 4 6.81 20.64 -5.86
C TYR A 4 7.18 20.31 -4.41
N PHE A 5 6.24 20.51 -3.48
CA PHE A 5 6.38 20.16 -2.08
C PHE A 5 6.49 18.63 -1.90
N VAL A 6 5.59 17.87 -2.54
CA VAL A 6 5.61 16.40 -2.51
C VAL A 6 6.93 15.85 -3.06
N ARG A 7 7.41 16.37 -4.21
CA ARG A 7 8.72 15.98 -4.76
C ARG A 7 9.87 16.27 -3.79
N ARG A 8 9.86 17.42 -3.13
CA ARG A 8 10.90 17.82 -2.17
C ARG A 8 10.92 16.90 -0.93
N VAL A 9 9.74 16.56 -0.39
CA VAL A 9 9.59 15.62 0.73
C VAL A 9 10.03 14.22 0.33
N ILE A 10 9.61 13.73 -0.84
CA ILE A 10 10.01 12.41 -1.35
C ILE A 10 11.53 12.33 -1.55
N GLN A 11 12.17 13.37 -2.10
CA GLN A 11 13.62 13.39 -2.27
C GLN A 11 14.36 13.40 -0.94
N LYS A 12 13.88 14.16 0.05
CA LYS A 12 14.48 14.24 1.39
C LYS A 12 14.39 12.91 2.16
N HIS A 13 13.34 12.12 1.92
CA HIS A 13 13.11 10.84 2.61
C HIS A 13 13.29 9.62 1.69
N LYS A 14 13.92 9.81 0.52
CA LYS A 14 14.00 8.79 -0.54
C LYS A 14 14.58 7.46 -0.06
N THR A 15 15.66 7.51 0.73
CA THR A 15 16.31 6.32 1.29
C THR A 15 15.41 5.58 2.27
N MET A 16 14.73 6.30 3.17
CA MET A 16 13.76 5.73 4.10
C MET A 16 12.56 5.11 3.36
N ILE A 17 12.04 5.78 2.33
CA ILE A 17 10.93 5.29 1.51
C ILE A 17 11.34 4.03 0.73
N LEU A 18 12.56 4.00 0.17
CA LEU A 18 13.08 2.84 -0.56
C LEU A 18 13.36 1.66 0.37
N ASP A 19 13.93 1.91 1.54
CA ASP A 19 14.19 0.88 2.56
C ASP A 19 12.87 0.28 3.10
N GLU A 20 11.84 1.11 3.30
CA GLU A 20 10.49 0.65 3.62
C GLU A 20 9.86 -0.13 2.46
N ALA A 21 10.05 0.32 1.21
CA ALA A 21 9.57 -0.39 0.02
C ALA A 21 10.24 -1.76 -0.16
N VAL A 22 11.54 -1.87 0.14
CA VAL A 22 12.30 -3.13 0.14
C VAL A 22 11.78 -4.08 1.23
N ARG A 23 11.50 -3.55 2.43
CA ARG A 23 10.84 -4.33 3.51
C ARG A 23 9.44 -4.82 3.11
N ILE A 24 8.71 -4.04 2.32
CA ILE A 24 7.36 -4.38 1.81
C ILE A 24 7.42 -5.37 0.63
N ASN A 25 8.56 -5.48 -0.08
CA ASN A 25 8.71 -6.35 -1.25
C ASN A 25 8.45 -7.84 -0.90
N GLY A 26 8.84 -8.27 0.30
CA GLY A 26 8.50 -9.61 0.82
C GLY A 26 7.04 -9.76 1.28
N PHE A 27 6.43 -8.67 1.78
CA PHE A 27 5.04 -8.67 2.22
C PHE A 27 4.07 -8.95 1.07
N MET A 28 4.26 -8.31 -0.09
CA MET A 28 3.37 -8.51 -1.22
C MET A 28 3.45 -9.94 -1.77
N LYS A 29 4.67 -10.52 -1.82
CA LYS A 29 4.86 -11.93 -2.18
C LYS A 29 4.13 -12.87 -1.22
N LEU A 30 4.23 -12.60 0.07
CA LEU A 30 3.56 -13.38 1.12
C LEU A 30 2.03 -13.26 1.05
N LEU A 31 1.53 -12.04 0.82
CA LEU A 31 0.10 -11.74 0.68
C LEU A 31 -0.49 -12.42 -0.56
N MET A 32 0.26 -12.42 -1.67
CA MET A 32 -0.17 -13.03 -2.94
C MET A 32 0.04 -14.55 -3.01
N LYS A 33 0.71 -15.17 -2.02
CA LYS A 33 1.01 -16.62 -2.03
C LYS A 33 -0.22 -17.49 -2.28
N PRO A 34 -1.38 -17.33 -1.59
CA PRO A 34 -2.54 -18.20 -1.82
C PRO A 34 -3.09 -18.06 -3.23
N ARG A 35 -3.08 -16.84 -3.78
CA ARG A 35 -3.51 -16.56 -5.15
C ARG A 35 -2.56 -17.16 -6.18
N ASN A 36 -1.24 -17.03 -5.99
CA ASN A 36 -0.25 -17.42 -6.98
C ASN A 36 0.09 -18.91 -6.96
N THR A 37 -0.09 -19.58 -5.81
CA THR A 37 0.35 -20.97 -5.61
C THR A 37 -0.79 -21.93 -5.25
N GLY A 38 -1.98 -21.43 -4.92
CA GLY A 38 -3.09 -22.24 -4.42
C GLY A 38 -2.91 -22.75 -2.98
N THR A 39 -1.76 -22.49 -2.36
CA THR A 39 -1.48 -22.95 -0.98
C THR A 39 -1.83 -21.90 0.06
N GLY A 40 -2.53 -22.31 1.13
CA GLY A 40 -2.89 -21.44 2.23
C GLY A 40 -1.68 -20.94 3.04
N TRP A 41 -1.90 -19.88 3.82
CA TRP A 41 -0.87 -19.39 4.74
C TRP A 41 -0.66 -20.32 5.93
N THR A 42 0.61 -20.57 6.25
CA THR A 42 0.98 -21.23 7.52
C THR A 42 0.74 -20.30 8.71
N LYS A 43 0.76 -20.83 9.94
CA LYS A 43 0.61 -20.01 11.16
C LYS A 43 1.69 -18.94 11.26
N MET A 44 2.93 -19.28 10.90
CA MET A 44 4.07 -18.36 10.96
C MET A 44 3.94 -17.24 9.92
N GLU A 45 3.47 -17.57 8.72
CA GLU A 45 3.20 -16.62 7.64
C GLU A 45 2.08 -15.64 8.01
N LYS A 46 1.01 -16.12 8.67
CA LYS A 46 -0.08 -15.26 9.17
C LYS A 46 0.43 -14.25 10.19
N GLU A 47 1.35 -14.65 11.08
CA GLU A 47 1.92 -13.75 12.07
C GLU A 47 2.82 -12.69 11.43
N GLN A 48 3.60 -13.07 10.41
CA GLN A 48 4.37 -12.10 9.60
C GLN A 48 3.45 -11.09 8.90
N ILE A 49 2.36 -11.56 8.26
CA ILE A 49 1.36 -10.69 7.63
C ILE A 49 0.79 -9.69 8.65
N ARG A 50 0.39 -10.17 9.83
CA ARG A 50 -0.16 -9.32 10.90
C ARG A 50 0.84 -8.24 11.34
N LYS A 51 2.11 -8.60 11.52
CA LYS A 51 3.17 -7.66 11.89
C LYS A 51 3.38 -6.57 10.83
N HIS A 52 3.36 -6.94 9.55
CA HIS A 52 3.48 -5.99 8.44
C HIS A 52 2.25 -5.07 8.35
N LEU A 53 1.04 -5.61 8.49
CA LEU A 53 -0.20 -4.81 8.49
C LEU A 53 -0.25 -3.83 9.66
N LYS A 54 0.15 -4.24 10.86
CA LYS A 54 0.22 -3.37 12.05
C LYS A 54 1.22 -2.23 11.89
N ARG A 55 2.35 -2.48 11.22
CA ARG A 55 3.30 -1.41 10.87
C ARG A 55 2.68 -0.49 9.82
N LEU A 56 2.08 -1.05 8.77
CA LEU A 56 1.46 -0.28 7.70
C LEU A 56 0.35 0.63 8.22
N SER A 57 -0.49 0.18 9.15
CA SER A 57 -1.58 0.98 9.71
C SER A 57 -1.09 2.27 10.41
N LEU A 58 0.14 2.29 10.92
CA LEU A 58 0.73 3.50 11.51
C LEU A 58 1.09 4.56 10.46
N TYR A 59 1.29 4.16 9.20
CA TYR A 59 1.61 5.04 8.08
C TYR A 59 0.40 5.47 7.26
N VAL A 60 -0.79 4.91 7.54
CA VAL A 60 -2.03 5.33 6.90
C VAL A 60 -3.02 6.09 7.82
N PRO A 61 -2.59 7.11 8.61
CA PRO A 61 -3.51 7.98 9.35
C PRO A 61 -4.59 8.60 8.46
N VAL A 62 -4.27 8.87 7.20
CA VAL A 62 -5.20 9.44 6.22
C VAL A 62 -6.45 8.60 6.02
N LEU A 63 -6.39 7.26 6.20
CA LEU A 63 -7.58 6.42 6.02
C LEU A 63 -8.62 6.58 7.14
N ILE A 64 -8.26 7.18 8.27
CA ILE A 64 -9.20 7.45 9.37
C ILE A 64 -10.32 8.41 8.90
N ILE A 65 -10.05 9.26 7.89
CA ILE A 65 -11.07 10.16 7.33
C ILE A 65 -12.28 9.39 6.77
N PHE A 66 -12.11 8.14 6.35
CA PHE A 66 -13.20 7.30 5.84
C PHE A 66 -14.10 6.74 6.95
N LEU A 67 -13.69 6.82 8.22
CA LEU A 67 -14.52 6.43 9.37
C LEU A 67 -15.42 7.57 9.86
N ALA A 68 -15.17 8.81 9.41
CA ALA A 68 -16.00 9.97 9.77
C ALA A 68 -17.36 9.93 9.03
N PRO A 69 -18.40 10.58 9.58
CA PRO A 69 -19.62 10.87 8.82
C PRO A 69 -19.24 11.55 7.50
N PHE A 70 -19.84 11.09 6.38
CA PHE A 70 -19.53 11.54 5.01
C PHE A 70 -18.15 11.16 4.46
N GLY A 71 -17.32 10.40 5.18
CA GLY A 71 -16.02 9.93 4.67
C GLY A 71 -16.14 9.12 3.37
N SER A 72 -17.26 8.42 3.18
CA SER A 72 -17.57 7.69 1.94
C SER A 72 -17.66 8.58 0.70
N LEU A 73 -17.96 9.88 0.83
CA LEU A 73 -17.98 10.83 -0.30
C LEU A 73 -16.59 11.01 -0.92
N LEU A 74 -15.52 10.70 -0.19
CA LEU A 74 -14.15 10.75 -0.70
C LEU A 74 -13.73 9.45 -1.40
N ILE A 75 -14.55 8.39 -1.36
CA ILE A 75 -14.23 7.10 -2.00
C ILE A 75 -14.03 7.24 -3.52
N PRO A 76 -14.82 8.02 -4.28
CA PRO A 76 -14.56 8.23 -5.70
C PRO A 76 -13.19 8.86 -5.98
N VAL A 77 -12.78 9.83 -5.17
CA VAL A 77 -11.45 10.46 -5.26
C VAL A 77 -10.35 9.44 -4.97
N LEU A 78 -10.52 8.63 -3.91
CA LEU A 78 -9.59 7.57 -3.59
C LEU A 78 -9.52 6.52 -4.69
N ALA A 79 -10.65 6.15 -5.29
CA ALA A 79 -10.73 5.19 -6.38
C ALA A 79 -9.96 5.68 -7.60
N GLU A 80 -10.10 6.96 -7.97
CA GLU A 80 -9.36 7.54 -9.10
C GLU A 80 -7.84 7.57 -8.85
N ILE A 81 -7.40 7.81 -7.60
CA ILE A 81 -5.97 7.76 -7.23
C ILE A 81 -5.43 6.33 -7.22
N LEU A 82 -6.22 5.37 -6.73
CA LEU A 82 -5.83 3.96 -6.61
C LEU A 82 -5.92 3.21 -7.94
N ASP A 83 -6.74 3.67 -8.88
CA ASP A 83 -6.94 2.99 -10.15
C ASP A 83 -5.72 3.16 -11.07
N ARG A 84 -4.72 2.31 -10.85
CA ARG A 84 -3.50 2.19 -11.67
C ARG A 84 -3.74 1.37 -12.94
N ARG A 85 -4.96 0.88 -13.16
CA ARG A 85 -5.31 0.02 -14.31
C ARG A 85 -5.31 0.76 -15.66
N LYS A 86 -5.16 2.09 -15.66
CA LYS A 86 -4.96 2.88 -16.89
C LYS A 86 -3.67 2.50 -17.65
N ASN A 87 -2.67 1.93 -16.98
CA ASN A 87 -1.53 1.34 -17.67
C ASN A 87 -1.97 -0.03 -18.19
N LYS A 88 -2.37 -0.07 -19.48
CA LYS A 88 -2.60 -1.32 -20.21
C LYS A 88 -1.42 -2.24 -19.91
N ARG A 89 -1.70 -3.46 -19.42
CA ARG A 89 -0.70 -4.52 -19.42
C ARG A 89 -0.21 -4.60 -20.87
N ALA A 90 1.07 -4.37 -21.12
CA ALA A 90 1.67 -4.77 -22.37
C ALA A 90 1.42 -6.27 -22.49
N THR A 91 0.44 -6.63 -23.29
CA THR A 91 0.27 -7.99 -23.78
C THR A 91 1.54 -8.29 -24.57
N ALA A 92 2.23 -9.34 -24.15
CA ALA A 92 3.39 -9.90 -24.85
C ALA A 92 3.01 -10.33 -26.26
#